data_AF-A0A161V260-F1
#
_entry.id   AF-A0A161V260-F1
#
_cell.length_a   1.000
_cell.length_b   1.000
_cell.length_c   1.000
_cell.angle_alpha   90.00
_cell.angle_beta   90.00
_cell.angle_gamma   90.00
#
_symmetry.space_group_name_H-M   'P 1'
#
loop_
_entity.id
_entity.type
_entity.pdbx_description
1 polymer ?
#
loop_
_entity_poly.entity_id
_entity_poly.type
_entity_poly.pdbx_seq_one_letter_code
_entity_poly.pdbx_strand_id
1 'polypeptide(L)'
;MARMPRRSPFAGRHARAGVSFLAAAVILAATSVSVDLALLTFPSEQWRAIVAAASQAMEFAGVWVALPVGTALLLTAGEPAAWRRALAVAAAVATPIVVQLSGAARSPFLILLALAAAVIGYALIVFGVAEHRRDPSPPGRVPVAVAVLATANLLVIALGALHLLLWNPLARVPALDMGQIYLVLGAGPGGVDATPAVWAFGAAFVTIAAAVAALVGAARGLVNTHLVVTCGLLLLHATSFFLWGAGIGLGEQLASTFGGPIGDASPVASLLALVGAACLAGAILMQLLPAAPAVDDEADAAEQDWGGEEDGPSASGDGHGVPVAPASVTP
;
A
#
# COMPACT_ATOMS: atom_id res chain seq x y z
N MET A 1 -20.14 -25.18 -26.22
CA MET A 1 -20.35 -24.23 -25.10
C MET A 1 -19.40 -23.06 -25.29
N ALA A 2 -19.89 -21.88 -25.66
CA ALA A 2 -19.03 -20.70 -25.86
C ALA A 2 -18.53 -20.19 -24.50
N ARG A 3 -17.21 -20.21 -24.27
CA ARG A 3 -16.61 -19.55 -23.09
C ARG A 3 -16.90 -18.05 -23.22
N MET A 4 -17.76 -17.52 -22.35
CA MET A 4 -17.96 -16.07 -22.26
C MET A 4 -16.61 -15.41 -21.96
N PRO A 5 -16.21 -14.37 -22.73
CA PRO A 5 -14.96 -13.67 -22.48
C PRO A 5 -15.01 -13.02 -21.09
N ARG A 6 -14.09 -13.44 -20.21
CA ARG A 6 -13.85 -12.83 -18.90
C ARG A 6 -13.30 -11.41 -19.12
N ARG A 7 -14.19 -10.44 -19.30
CA ARG A 7 -13.80 -9.02 -19.29
C ARG A 7 -13.34 -8.69 -17.89
N SER A 8 -12.14 -8.10 -17.79
CA SER A 8 -11.60 -7.63 -16.51
C SER A 8 -12.53 -6.59 -15.88
N PRO A 9 -12.75 -6.63 -14.55
CA PRO A 9 -13.57 -5.67 -13.80
C PRO A 9 -13.29 -4.19 -14.01
N PHE A 10 -12.10 -3.87 -14.56
CA PHE A 10 -11.63 -2.50 -14.78
C PHE A 10 -11.26 -2.22 -16.23
N ALA A 11 -11.73 -3.05 -17.17
CA ALA A 11 -11.49 -2.83 -18.60
C ALA A 11 -12.21 -1.57 -19.13
N GLY A 12 -13.22 -1.07 -18.42
CA GLY A 12 -13.93 0.16 -18.78
C GLY A 12 -13.10 1.42 -18.56
N ARG A 13 -13.13 2.36 -19.52
CA ARG A 13 -12.47 3.67 -19.42
C ARG A 13 -12.85 4.42 -18.14
N HIS A 14 -14.10 4.29 -17.69
CA HIS A 14 -14.61 4.90 -16.45
C HIS A 14 -13.93 4.34 -15.19
N ALA A 15 -13.75 3.01 -15.11
CA ALA A 15 -13.09 2.38 -13.98
C ALA A 15 -11.62 2.84 -13.86
N ARG A 16 -10.94 2.96 -15.01
CA ARG A 16 -9.55 3.45 -15.05
C ARG A 16 -9.44 4.90 -14.61
N ALA A 17 -10.31 5.76 -15.15
CA ALA A 17 -10.38 7.15 -14.74
C ALA A 17 -10.70 7.28 -13.24
N GLY A 18 -11.64 6.48 -12.73
CA GLY A 18 -12.04 6.49 -11.33
C GLY A 18 -10.88 6.18 -10.37
N VAL A 19 -10.10 5.14 -10.66
CA VAL A 19 -8.90 4.78 -9.89
C VAL A 19 -7.83 5.88 -9.97
N SER A 20 -7.59 6.47 -11.13
CA SER A 20 -6.63 7.58 -11.28
C SER A 20 -7.02 8.82 -10.47
N PHE A 21 -8.31 9.18 -10.48
CA PHE A 21 -8.82 10.29 -9.66
C PHE A 21 -8.69 10.01 -8.16
N LEU A 22 -8.87 8.75 -7.74
CA LEU A 22 -8.69 8.36 -6.35
C LEU A 22 -7.21 8.44 -5.93
N ALA A 23 -6.27 8.02 -6.79
CA ALA A 23 -4.83 8.20 -6.56
C ALA A 23 -4.46 9.67 -6.43
N ALA A 24 -4.98 10.51 -7.34
CA ALA A 24 -4.76 11.95 -7.32
C ALA A 24 -5.31 12.58 -6.04
N ALA A 25 -6.50 12.19 -5.60
CA ALA A 25 -7.09 12.67 -4.35
C ALA A 25 -6.21 12.38 -3.13
N VAL A 26 -5.67 11.15 -3.04
CA VAL A 26 -4.76 10.74 -1.96
C VAL A 26 -3.50 11.60 -1.95
N ILE A 27 -2.86 11.79 -3.11
CA ILE A 27 -1.64 12.59 -3.21
C ILE A 27 -1.92 14.05 -2.84
N LEU A 28 -2.99 14.64 -3.37
CA LEU A 28 -3.37 16.02 -3.10
C LEU A 28 -3.66 16.25 -1.61
N ALA A 29 -4.42 15.36 -0.98
CA ALA A 29 -4.72 15.44 0.45
C ALA A 29 -3.47 15.26 1.33
N ALA A 30 -2.61 14.30 1.01
CA ALA A 30 -1.36 14.12 1.75
C ALA A 30 -0.39 15.30 1.58
N THR A 31 -0.36 15.89 0.39
CA THR A 31 0.45 17.07 0.09
C THR A 31 -0.07 18.28 0.85
N SER A 32 -1.40 18.52 0.89
CA SER A 32 -1.97 19.64 1.65
C SER A 32 -1.66 19.51 3.14
N VAL A 33 -1.88 18.34 3.75
CA VAL A 33 -1.54 18.12 5.17
C VAL A 33 -0.05 18.34 5.42
N SER A 34 0.82 17.83 4.56
CA SER A 34 2.28 18.00 4.70
C SER A 34 2.71 19.47 4.60
N VAL A 35 2.09 20.23 3.69
CA VAL A 35 2.32 21.65 3.50
C VAL A 35 1.80 22.46 4.70
N ASP A 36 0.61 22.13 5.21
CA ASP A 36 0.03 22.81 6.37
C ASP A 36 0.89 22.66 7.63
N LEU A 37 1.47 21.48 7.84
CA LEU A 37 2.44 21.27 8.92
C LEU A 37 3.70 22.11 8.74
N ALA A 38 4.16 22.28 7.50
CA ALA A 38 5.34 23.09 7.19
C ALA A 38 5.08 24.61 7.28
N LEU A 39 3.82 25.08 7.22
CA LEU A 39 3.46 26.50 7.23
C LEU A 39 4.06 27.26 8.42
N LEU A 40 4.14 26.61 9.58
CA LEU A 40 4.67 27.23 10.81
C LEU A 40 6.16 27.57 10.72
N THR A 41 6.90 26.99 9.77
CA THR A 41 8.33 27.21 9.60
C THR A 41 8.69 28.38 8.70
N PHE A 42 7.71 28.95 7.96
CA PHE A 42 7.97 30.05 7.05
C PHE A 42 8.07 31.40 7.80
N PRO A 43 9.17 32.16 7.63
CA PRO A 43 9.41 33.37 8.39
C PRO A 43 8.51 34.55 7.98
N SER A 44 8.03 34.60 6.73
CA SER A 44 7.19 35.71 6.26
C SER A 44 5.70 35.38 6.32
N GLU A 45 4.90 36.32 6.80
CA GLU A 45 3.43 36.22 6.82
C GLU A 45 2.85 36.09 5.41
N GLN A 46 3.44 36.81 4.45
CA GLN A 46 2.99 36.76 3.06
C GLN A 46 3.21 35.38 2.43
N TRP A 47 4.37 34.74 2.65
CA TRP A 47 4.60 33.38 2.17
C TRP A 47 3.68 32.38 2.85
N ARG A 48 3.46 32.51 4.18
CA ARG A 48 2.49 31.68 4.89
C ARG A 48 1.09 31.79 4.30
N ALA A 49 0.61 32.99 4.01
CA ALA A 49 -0.71 33.20 3.40
C ALA A 49 -0.82 32.57 2.00
N ILE A 50 0.20 32.72 1.15
CA ILE A 50 0.23 32.14 -0.20
C ILE A 50 0.23 30.61 -0.13
N VAL A 51 1.11 30.03 0.68
CA VAL A 51 1.24 28.58 0.83
C VAL A 51 -0.02 27.99 1.46
N ALA A 52 -0.64 28.67 2.42
CA ALA A 52 -1.90 28.25 3.02
C ALA A 52 -3.04 28.25 1.99
N ALA A 53 -3.14 29.30 1.16
CA ALA A 53 -4.15 29.35 0.10
C ALA A 53 -3.94 28.23 -0.94
N ALA A 54 -2.69 27.95 -1.32
CA ALA A 54 -2.36 26.85 -2.21
C ALA A 54 -2.71 25.48 -1.59
N SER A 55 -2.41 25.29 -0.30
CA SER A 55 -2.74 24.08 0.45
C SER A 55 -4.25 23.85 0.52
N GLN A 56 -5.03 24.89 0.85
CA GLN A 56 -6.50 24.83 0.83
C GLN A 56 -7.06 24.51 -0.55
N ALA A 57 -6.47 25.05 -1.62
CA ALA A 57 -6.88 24.74 -2.99
C ALA A 57 -6.59 23.26 -3.34
N MET A 58 -5.44 22.72 -2.92
CA MET A 58 -5.09 21.31 -3.10
C MET A 58 -6.01 20.39 -2.30
N GLU A 59 -6.30 20.74 -1.05
CA GLU A 59 -7.25 20.02 -0.20
C GLU A 59 -8.64 20.01 -0.85
N PHE A 60 -9.10 21.17 -1.32
CA PHE A 60 -10.39 21.28 -1.99
C PHE A 60 -10.45 20.43 -3.26
N ALA A 61 -9.43 20.53 -4.11
CA ALA A 61 -9.33 19.74 -5.33
C ALA A 61 -9.28 18.23 -5.03
N GLY A 62 -8.55 17.80 -3.99
CA GLY A 62 -8.45 16.40 -3.59
C GLY A 62 -9.76 15.85 -3.04
N VAL A 63 -10.29 16.50 -1.99
CA VAL A 63 -11.42 16.00 -1.19
C VAL A 63 -12.77 16.26 -1.84
N TRP A 64 -12.97 17.43 -2.46
CA TRP A 64 -14.28 17.84 -2.97
C TRP A 64 -14.44 17.65 -4.47
N VAL A 65 -13.35 17.45 -5.22
CA VAL A 65 -13.41 17.23 -6.67
C VAL A 65 -12.94 15.83 -7.04
N ALA A 66 -11.65 15.52 -6.84
CA ALA A 66 -11.06 14.28 -7.32
C ALA A 66 -11.67 13.04 -6.65
N LEU A 67 -11.89 13.07 -5.33
CA LEU A 67 -12.44 11.95 -4.59
C LEU A 67 -13.92 11.63 -4.97
N PRO A 68 -14.85 12.59 -5.02
CA PRO A 68 -16.22 12.36 -5.50
C PRO A 68 -16.28 11.93 -6.96
N VAL A 69 -15.48 12.55 -7.83
CA VAL A 69 -15.41 12.17 -9.26
C VAL A 69 -14.89 10.74 -9.40
N GLY A 70 -13.79 10.40 -8.73
CA GLY A 70 -13.22 9.06 -8.74
C GLY A 70 -14.21 8.00 -8.26
N THR A 71 -14.94 8.32 -7.20
CA THR A 71 -16.02 7.51 -6.63
C THR A 71 -17.17 7.29 -7.60
N ALA A 72 -17.70 8.36 -8.19
CA ALA A 72 -18.80 8.28 -9.15
C ALA A 72 -18.42 7.44 -10.38
N LEU A 73 -17.19 7.60 -10.88
CA LEU A 73 -16.65 6.81 -11.99
C LEU A 73 -16.49 5.33 -11.64
N LEU A 74 -16.14 5.01 -10.39
CA LEU A 74 -16.07 3.62 -9.90
C LEU A 74 -17.46 3.00 -9.72
N LEU A 75 -18.43 3.75 -9.20
CA LEU A 75 -19.81 3.29 -9.03
C LEU A 75 -20.51 3.01 -10.36
N THR A 76 -20.19 3.80 -11.40
CA THR A 76 -20.77 3.67 -12.75
C THR A 76 -20.04 2.65 -13.63
N ALA A 77 -18.95 2.04 -13.16
CA ALA A 77 -18.14 1.10 -13.93
C ALA A 77 -18.80 -0.27 -14.20
N GLY A 78 -19.97 -0.56 -13.62
CA GLY A 78 -20.87 -1.66 -14.01
C GLY A 78 -20.30 -3.08 -13.84
N GLU A 79 -20.33 -3.64 -12.62
CA GLU A 79 -20.01 -5.06 -12.34
C GLU A 79 -20.68 -5.62 -11.05
N PRO A 80 -20.81 -6.96 -10.89
CA PRO A 80 -21.98 -7.61 -10.25
C PRO A 80 -21.99 -7.69 -8.72
N ALA A 81 -20.93 -7.27 -8.02
CA ALA A 81 -21.01 -7.05 -6.57
C ALA A 81 -21.10 -5.55 -6.26
N ALA A 82 -21.95 -4.85 -7.01
CA ALA A 82 -22.13 -3.39 -6.95
C ALA A 82 -22.30 -2.87 -5.53
N TRP A 83 -23.00 -3.62 -4.66
CA TRP A 83 -23.22 -3.22 -3.27
C TRP A 83 -21.96 -3.29 -2.39
N ARG A 84 -21.06 -4.28 -2.57
CA ARG A 84 -19.82 -4.39 -1.78
C ARG A 84 -18.81 -3.32 -2.18
N ARG A 85 -18.67 -3.07 -3.49
CA ARG A 85 -17.89 -1.94 -4.00
C ARG A 85 -18.48 -0.62 -3.55
N ALA A 86 -19.80 -0.44 -3.67
CA ALA A 86 -20.47 0.77 -3.22
C ALA A 86 -20.29 0.99 -1.72
N LEU A 87 -20.36 -0.05 -0.89
CA LEU A 87 -20.14 0.07 0.55
C LEU A 87 -18.69 0.41 0.89
N ALA A 88 -17.71 -0.23 0.24
CA ALA A 88 -16.28 0.04 0.46
C ALA A 88 -15.89 1.45 -0.03
N VAL A 89 -16.41 1.85 -1.18
CA VAL A 89 -16.21 3.19 -1.75
C VAL A 89 -16.93 4.24 -0.90
N ALA A 90 -18.19 4.00 -0.51
CA ALA A 90 -18.93 4.89 0.38
C ALA A 90 -18.23 5.02 1.74
N ALA A 91 -17.70 3.95 2.32
CA ALA A 91 -16.91 4.02 3.54
C ALA A 91 -15.63 4.84 3.34
N ALA A 92 -14.84 4.54 2.30
CA ALA A 92 -13.59 5.25 2.02
C ALA A 92 -13.79 6.75 1.73
N VAL A 93 -14.99 7.16 1.30
CA VAL A 93 -15.31 8.53 0.83
C VAL A 93 -16.11 9.32 1.85
N ALA A 94 -17.14 8.70 2.42
CA ALA A 94 -17.98 9.34 3.41
C ALA A 94 -17.19 9.63 4.68
N THR A 95 -16.25 8.77 5.08
CA THR A 95 -15.46 9.01 6.30
C THR A 95 -14.63 10.30 6.21
N PRO A 96 -13.79 10.56 5.19
CA PRO A 96 -13.08 11.84 5.10
C PRO A 96 -14.00 13.05 4.98
N ILE A 97 -15.12 12.94 4.24
CA ILE A 97 -16.09 14.04 4.10
C ILE A 97 -16.76 14.37 5.45
N VAL A 98 -17.19 13.35 6.19
CA VAL A 98 -17.82 13.52 7.51
C VAL A 98 -16.83 14.08 8.53
N VAL A 99 -15.56 13.63 8.50
CA VAL A 99 -14.51 14.19 9.36
C VAL A 99 -14.24 15.66 9.04
N GLN A 100 -14.26 16.06 7.77
CA GLN A 100 -14.10 17.45 7.38
C GLN A 100 -15.28 18.31 7.82
N LEU A 101 -16.51 17.87 7.53
CA LEU A 101 -17.75 18.60 7.83
C LEU A 101 -18.04 18.73 9.33
N SER A 102 -17.60 17.78 10.14
CA SER A 102 -17.77 17.84 11.60
C SER A 102 -16.86 18.89 12.27
N GLY A 103 -16.02 19.60 11.51
CA GLY A 103 -14.98 20.50 12.05
C GLY A 103 -13.88 19.75 12.79
N ALA A 104 -13.94 18.42 12.72
CA ALA A 104 -13.10 17.51 13.46
C ALA A 104 -11.78 17.23 12.73
N ALA A 105 -11.59 17.84 11.56
CA ALA A 105 -10.29 18.06 10.92
C ALA A 105 -9.29 18.80 11.82
N ARG A 106 -9.74 19.46 12.89
CA ARG A 106 -8.86 20.02 13.93
C ARG A 106 -8.37 18.97 14.93
N SER A 107 -8.95 17.77 14.92
CA SER A 107 -8.58 16.67 15.78
C SER A 107 -7.68 15.69 15.01
N PRO A 108 -6.39 15.55 15.39
CA PRO A 108 -5.49 14.60 14.75
C PRO A 108 -6.02 13.17 14.82
N PHE A 109 -6.77 12.81 15.87
CA PHE A 109 -7.41 11.50 16.01
C PHE A 109 -8.42 11.17 14.90
N LEU A 110 -9.20 12.17 14.44
CA LEU A 110 -10.23 11.94 13.44
C LEU A 110 -9.67 11.93 12.02
N ILE A 111 -8.57 12.68 11.78
CA ILE A 111 -7.74 12.51 10.59
C ILE A 111 -7.18 11.08 10.56
N LEU A 112 -6.66 10.59 11.69
CA LEU A 112 -6.12 9.24 11.82
C LEU A 112 -7.17 8.17 11.50
N LEU A 113 -8.38 8.35 12.03
CA LEU A 113 -9.51 7.45 11.81
C LEU A 113 -10.01 7.48 10.36
N ALA A 114 -10.09 8.65 9.74
CA ALA A 114 -10.49 8.78 8.34
C ALA A 114 -9.51 8.09 7.40
N LEU A 115 -8.20 8.24 7.63
CA LEU A 115 -7.21 7.57 6.82
C LEU A 115 -7.22 6.05 7.06
N ALA A 116 -7.36 5.60 8.31
CA ALA A 116 -7.49 4.18 8.62
C ALA A 116 -8.71 3.55 7.92
N ALA A 117 -9.86 4.23 7.93
CA ALA A 117 -11.05 3.78 7.21
C ALA A 117 -10.83 3.75 5.69
N ALA A 118 -10.13 4.74 5.13
CA ALA A 118 -9.76 4.76 3.71
C ALA A 118 -8.83 3.60 3.35
N VAL A 119 -7.82 3.30 4.17
CA VAL A 119 -6.90 2.17 3.99
C VAL A 119 -7.63 0.83 4.08
N ILE A 120 -8.53 0.66 5.05
CA ILE A 120 -9.35 -0.55 5.20
C ILE A 120 -10.27 -0.72 3.98
N GLY A 121 -10.96 0.34 3.58
CA GLY A 121 -11.79 0.34 2.37
C GLY A 121 -10.99 -0.05 1.13
N TYR A 122 -9.76 0.47 1.01
CA TYR A 122 -8.85 0.13 -0.08
C TYR A 122 -8.39 -1.32 -0.05
N ALA A 123 -7.99 -1.83 1.12
CA ALA A 123 -7.59 -3.21 1.29
C ALA A 123 -8.72 -4.17 0.91
N LEU A 124 -9.97 -3.87 1.31
CA LEU A 124 -11.14 -4.67 0.93
C LEU A 124 -11.38 -4.68 -0.59
N ILE A 125 -11.18 -3.54 -1.26
CA ILE A 125 -11.24 -3.45 -2.73
C ILE A 125 -10.13 -4.32 -3.34
N VAL A 126 -8.89 -4.22 -2.85
CA VAL A 126 -7.74 -4.99 -3.34
C VAL A 126 -7.97 -6.48 -3.18
N PHE A 127 -8.40 -6.95 -2.02
CA PHE A 127 -8.65 -8.37 -1.77
C PHE A 127 -9.79 -8.91 -2.65
N GLY A 128 -10.86 -8.13 -2.85
CA GLY A 128 -11.94 -8.53 -3.75
C GLY A 128 -11.54 -8.58 -5.23
N VAL A 129 -10.59 -7.73 -5.65
CA VAL A 129 -10.08 -7.69 -7.04
C VAL A 129 -9.01 -8.76 -7.29
N ALA A 130 -8.14 -9.01 -6.32
CA ALA A 130 -7.09 -10.02 -6.41
C ALA A 130 -7.67 -11.44 -6.54
N GLU A 131 -8.81 -11.72 -5.91
CA GLU A 131 -9.51 -13.01 -6.03
C GLU A 131 -9.88 -13.35 -7.49
N HIS A 132 -10.05 -12.34 -8.35
CA HIS A 132 -10.37 -12.50 -9.77
C HIS A 132 -9.12 -12.60 -10.68
N ARG A 133 -7.92 -12.30 -10.17
CA ARG A 133 -6.65 -12.32 -10.92
C ARG A 133 -5.75 -13.46 -10.43
N ARG A 134 -6.16 -14.71 -10.65
CA ARG A 134 -5.40 -15.92 -10.26
C ARG A 134 -4.36 -16.35 -11.28
N ASP A 135 -3.83 -15.43 -12.09
CA ASP A 135 -2.81 -15.81 -13.06
C ASP A 135 -1.49 -16.14 -12.34
N PRO A 136 -0.88 -17.31 -12.62
CA PRO A 136 0.38 -17.70 -12.02
C PRO A 136 1.50 -16.72 -12.40
N SER A 137 2.27 -16.30 -11.39
CA SER A 137 3.45 -15.45 -11.63
C SER A 137 4.63 -16.29 -12.13
N PRO A 138 5.52 -15.71 -12.97
CA PRO A 138 6.77 -16.35 -13.34
C PRO A 138 7.58 -16.75 -12.09
N PRO A 139 8.22 -17.93 -12.10
CA PRO A 139 9.03 -18.38 -10.97
C PRO A 139 10.14 -17.36 -10.67
N GLY A 140 10.38 -17.10 -9.38
CA GLY A 140 11.44 -16.19 -8.90
C GLY A 140 11.06 -14.71 -8.76
N ARG A 141 9.96 -14.22 -9.35
CA ARG A 141 9.54 -12.81 -9.20
C ARG A 141 8.99 -12.48 -7.82
N VAL A 142 8.24 -13.40 -7.22
CA VAL A 142 7.65 -13.20 -5.89
C VAL A 142 8.72 -13.04 -4.80
N PRO A 143 9.73 -13.93 -4.68
CA PRO A 143 10.79 -13.76 -3.69
C PRO A 143 11.53 -12.42 -3.81
N VAL A 144 11.81 -11.96 -5.03
CA VAL A 144 12.45 -10.65 -5.27
C VAL A 144 11.54 -9.51 -4.83
N ALA A 145 10.25 -9.53 -5.20
CA ALA A 145 9.30 -8.50 -4.78
C ALA A 145 9.15 -8.45 -3.25
N VAL A 146 9.05 -9.61 -2.58
CA VAL A 146 9.02 -9.69 -1.12
C VAL A 146 10.29 -9.10 -0.52
N ALA A 147 11.47 -9.49 -1.01
CA ALA A 147 12.74 -9.00 -0.49
C ALA A 147 12.86 -7.48 -0.63
N VAL A 148 12.52 -6.92 -1.80
CA VAL A 148 12.56 -5.47 -2.04
C VAL A 148 11.59 -4.73 -1.11
N LEU A 149 10.34 -5.18 -1.01
CA LEU A 149 9.31 -4.49 -0.23
C LEU A 149 9.53 -4.63 1.28
N ALA A 150 9.97 -5.80 1.75
CA ALA A 150 10.33 -6.00 3.14
C ALA A 150 11.53 -5.11 3.52
N THR A 151 12.56 -5.06 2.67
CA THR A 151 13.72 -4.19 2.88
C THR A 151 13.31 -2.72 2.90
N ALA A 152 12.49 -2.28 1.94
CA ALA A 152 11.98 -0.92 1.90
C ALA A 152 11.18 -0.57 3.17
N ASN A 153 10.33 -1.48 3.65
CA ASN A 153 9.54 -1.23 4.85
C ASN A 153 10.41 -1.17 6.11
N LEU A 154 11.41 -2.04 6.24
CA LEU A 154 12.38 -2.00 7.32
C LEU A 154 13.20 -0.69 7.30
N LEU A 155 13.58 -0.18 6.12
CA LEU A 155 14.24 1.11 5.99
C LEU A 155 13.34 2.26 6.44
N VAL A 156 12.05 2.25 6.06
CA VAL A 156 11.06 3.23 6.53
C VAL A 156 10.91 3.19 8.05
N ILE A 157 10.86 1.99 8.65
CA ILE A 157 10.81 1.82 10.12
C ILE A 157 12.06 2.38 10.77
N ALA A 158 13.24 2.07 10.24
CA ALA A 158 14.51 2.55 10.80
C ALA A 158 14.63 4.09 10.70
N LEU A 159 14.30 4.67 9.54
CA LEU A 159 14.30 6.12 9.34
C LEU A 159 13.26 6.82 10.22
N GLY A 160 12.07 6.23 10.35
CA GLY A 160 11.03 6.72 11.25
C GLY A 160 11.47 6.68 12.71
N ALA A 161 12.04 5.57 13.17
CA ALA A 161 12.57 5.47 14.52
C ALA A 161 13.69 6.49 14.78
N LEU A 162 14.58 6.70 13.81
CA LEU A 162 15.64 7.70 13.91
C LEU A 162 15.08 9.13 13.94
N HIS A 163 14.06 9.41 13.13
CA HIS A 163 13.33 10.67 13.18
C HIS A 163 12.70 10.92 14.55
N LEU A 164 11.95 9.95 15.07
CA LEU A 164 11.25 10.06 16.34
C LEU A 164 12.22 10.17 17.52
N LEU A 165 13.22 9.28 17.58
CA LEU A 165 14.06 9.13 18.77
C LEU A 165 15.31 10.01 18.76
N LEU A 166 15.64 10.67 17.65
CA LEU A 166 16.87 11.46 17.54
C LEU A 166 16.62 12.82 16.90
N TRP A 167 16.15 12.85 15.65
CA TRP A 167 16.11 14.11 14.90
C TRP A 167 15.04 15.07 15.42
N ASN A 168 13.86 14.58 15.78
CA ASN A 168 12.78 15.43 16.29
C ASN A 168 13.11 16.04 17.67
N PRO A 169 13.60 15.29 18.68
CA PRO A 169 14.05 15.87 19.94
C PRO A 169 15.19 16.88 19.79
N LEU A 170 16.22 16.58 18.98
CA LEU A 170 17.33 17.50 18.72
C LEU A 170 16.89 18.77 18.00
N ALA A 171 15.96 18.66 17.04
CA ALA A 171 15.40 19.81 16.35
C ALA A 171 14.60 20.71 17.31
N ARG A 172 13.91 20.11 18.29
CA ARG A 172 13.13 20.85 19.28
C ARG A 172 13.99 21.57 20.30
N VAL A 173 15.03 20.91 20.83
CA VAL A 173 15.85 21.43 21.93
C VAL A 173 17.34 21.35 21.58
N PRO A 174 17.81 22.13 20.58
CA PRO A 174 19.18 22.01 20.06
C PRO A 174 20.27 22.42 21.07
N ALA A 175 19.88 23.06 22.18
CA ALA A 175 20.80 23.49 23.23
C ALA A 175 21.17 22.37 24.22
N LEU A 176 20.44 21.25 24.23
CA LEU A 176 20.67 20.12 25.13
C LEU A 176 21.21 18.91 24.37
N ASP A 177 21.99 18.08 25.05
CA ASP A 177 22.35 16.78 24.51
C ASP A 177 21.17 15.77 24.64
N MET A 178 21.22 14.66 23.90
CA MET A 178 20.12 13.67 23.93
C MET A 178 19.91 13.04 25.30
N GLY A 179 20.97 12.86 26.09
CA GLY A 179 20.87 12.26 27.42
C GLY A 179 20.09 13.18 28.36
N GLN A 180 20.39 14.47 28.32
CA GLN A 180 19.68 15.52 29.05
C GLN A 180 18.23 15.63 28.62
N ILE A 181 17.96 15.60 27.31
CA ILE A 181 16.59 15.65 26.78
C ILE A 181 15.75 14.49 27.34
N TYR A 182 16.26 13.25 27.26
CA TYR A 182 15.53 12.08 27.76
C TYR A 182 15.46 12.01 29.28
N LEU A 183 16.45 12.53 30.00
CA LEU A 183 16.42 12.62 31.45
C LEU A 183 15.30 13.59 31.90
N VAL A 184 15.17 14.74 31.24
CA VAL A 184 14.11 15.70 31.53
C VAL A 184 12.73 15.16 31.14
N LEU A 185 12.60 14.52 29.96
CA LEU A 185 11.37 13.83 29.54
C LEU A 185 10.94 12.75 30.54
N GLY A 186 11.89 11.93 31.01
CA GLY A 186 11.63 10.86 31.97
C GLY A 186 11.24 11.36 33.36
N ALA A 187 11.67 12.57 33.74
CA ALA A 187 11.27 13.22 34.98
C ALA A 187 9.94 13.99 34.86
N GLY A 188 9.43 14.19 33.64
CA GLY A 188 8.18 14.89 33.39
C GLY A 188 6.94 14.10 33.82
N PRO A 189 5.78 14.76 34.02
CA PRO A 189 4.55 14.14 34.54
C PRO A 189 3.95 13.04 33.64
N GLY A 190 4.50 12.78 32.45
CA GLY A 190 4.13 11.66 31.57
C GLY A 190 5.17 10.54 31.43
N GLY A 191 6.39 10.73 31.96
CA GLY A 191 7.52 9.82 31.72
C GLY A 191 7.95 9.73 30.24
N VAL A 192 8.92 8.86 29.94
CA VAL A 192 9.28 8.55 28.54
C VAL A 192 8.22 7.62 27.97
N ASP A 193 7.45 8.10 27.01
CA ASP A 193 6.49 7.28 26.30
C ASP A 193 7.20 6.23 25.46
N ALA A 194 7.01 4.95 25.83
CA ALA A 194 7.56 3.81 25.10
C ALA A 194 6.75 3.47 23.83
N THR A 195 5.62 4.14 23.60
CA THR A 195 4.72 3.89 22.46
C THR A 195 5.44 3.89 21.11
N PRO A 196 6.35 4.84 20.79
CA PRO A 196 7.10 4.81 19.53
C PRO A 196 7.97 3.56 19.36
N ALA A 197 8.62 3.11 20.43
CA ALA A 197 9.47 1.92 20.39
C ALA A 197 8.63 0.64 20.22
N VAL A 198 7.56 0.49 21.00
CA VAL A 198 6.62 -0.64 20.88
C VAL A 198 6.04 -0.71 19.46
N TRP A 199 5.70 0.43 18.87
CA TRP A 199 5.23 0.50 17.49
C TRP A 199 6.28 0.10 16.47
N ALA A 200 7.50 0.61 16.58
CA ALA A 200 8.58 0.27 15.65
C ALA A 200 8.88 -1.24 15.67
N PHE A 201 8.95 -1.85 16.86
CA PHE A 201 9.12 -3.29 17.02
C PHE A 201 7.93 -4.08 16.47
N GLY A 202 6.71 -3.66 16.79
CA GLY A 202 5.48 -4.29 16.28
C GLY A 202 5.40 -4.24 14.76
N ALA A 203 5.68 -3.09 14.15
CA ALA A 203 5.70 -2.91 12.71
C ALA A 203 6.78 -3.78 12.03
N ALA A 204 7.98 -3.88 12.62
CA ALA A 204 9.04 -4.74 12.11
C ALA A 204 8.61 -6.22 12.16
N PHE A 205 8.01 -6.66 13.27
CA PHE A 205 7.51 -8.03 13.42
C PHE A 205 6.42 -8.35 12.39
N VAL A 206 5.43 -7.45 12.22
CA VAL A 206 4.38 -7.60 11.21
C VAL A 206 4.96 -7.67 9.79
N THR A 207 5.98 -6.87 9.49
CA THR A 207 6.67 -6.89 8.19
C THR A 207 7.30 -8.24 7.92
N ILE A 208 8.03 -8.78 8.91
CA ILE A 208 8.69 -10.08 8.80
C ILE A 208 7.64 -11.19 8.65
N ALA A 209 6.58 -11.18 9.47
CA ALA A 209 5.50 -12.16 9.40
C ALA A 209 4.79 -12.13 8.03
N ALA A 210 4.49 -10.94 7.51
CA ALA A 210 3.89 -10.76 6.19
C ALA A 210 4.80 -11.26 5.06
N ALA A 211 6.11 -10.98 5.13
CA ALA A 211 7.09 -11.47 4.17
C ALA A 211 7.17 -13.01 4.17
N VAL A 212 7.23 -13.63 5.35
CA VAL A 212 7.21 -15.10 5.50
C VAL A 212 5.92 -15.69 4.94
N ALA A 213 4.77 -15.13 5.30
CA ALA A 213 3.47 -15.58 4.78
C ALA A 213 3.38 -15.47 3.26
N ALA A 214 3.90 -14.38 2.67
CA ALA A 214 3.95 -14.21 1.22
C ALA A 214 4.85 -15.25 0.54
N LEU A 215 6.03 -15.54 1.10
CA LEU A 215 6.94 -16.56 0.56
C LEU A 215 6.36 -17.97 0.64
N VAL A 216 5.77 -18.34 1.80
CA VAL A 216 5.09 -19.63 1.97
C VAL A 216 3.88 -19.75 1.04
N GLY A 217 3.10 -18.67 0.92
CA GLY A 217 1.97 -18.61 -0.01
C GLY A 217 2.40 -18.74 -1.46
N ALA A 218 3.53 -18.13 -1.85
CA ALA A 218 4.08 -18.23 -3.19
C ALA A 218 4.57 -19.64 -3.51
N ALA A 219 5.25 -20.30 -2.57
CA ALA A 219 5.68 -21.70 -2.71
C ALA A 219 4.50 -22.67 -2.89
N ARG A 220 3.30 -22.29 -2.41
CA ARG A 220 2.04 -23.04 -2.57
C ARG A 220 1.21 -22.58 -3.77
N GLY A 221 1.70 -21.63 -4.58
CA GLY A 221 0.95 -21.06 -5.70
C GLY A 221 -0.27 -20.22 -5.29
N LEU A 222 -0.40 -19.84 -4.02
CA LEU A 222 -1.53 -19.06 -3.48
C LEU A 222 -1.34 -17.55 -3.64
N VAL A 223 -0.11 -17.10 -3.81
CA VAL A 223 0.27 -15.68 -3.83
C VAL A 223 1.01 -15.37 -5.13
N ASN A 224 0.57 -14.30 -5.80
CA ASN A 224 1.20 -13.80 -7.01
C ASN A 224 1.93 -12.47 -6.76
N THR A 225 2.75 -12.05 -7.72
CA THR A 225 3.59 -10.84 -7.61
C THR A 225 2.72 -9.58 -7.46
N HIS A 226 1.56 -9.53 -8.10
CA HIS A 226 0.64 -8.39 -8.03
C HIS A 226 0.11 -8.18 -6.61
N LEU A 227 -0.32 -9.25 -5.94
CA LEU A 227 -0.77 -9.22 -4.55
C LEU A 227 0.37 -8.79 -3.63
N VAL A 228 1.56 -9.36 -3.80
CA VAL A 228 2.74 -8.99 -3.00
C VAL A 228 3.08 -7.50 -3.13
N VAL A 229 3.14 -6.99 -4.37
CA VAL A 229 3.44 -5.56 -4.60
C VAL A 229 2.36 -4.67 -4.01
N THR A 230 1.09 -5.00 -4.25
CA THR A 230 -0.02 -4.18 -3.76
C THR A 230 -0.08 -4.18 -2.24
N CYS A 231 -0.01 -5.35 -1.60
CA CYS A 231 -0.02 -5.47 -0.14
C CYS A 231 1.23 -4.85 0.49
N GLY A 232 2.41 -5.00 -0.13
CA GLY A 232 3.64 -4.37 0.35
C GLY A 232 3.59 -2.84 0.29
N LEU A 233 3.04 -2.27 -0.78
CA LEU A 233 2.80 -0.83 -0.88
C LEU A 233 1.79 -0.32 0.15
N LEU A 234 0.71 -1.07 0.41
CA LEU A 234 -0.24 -0.75 1.48
C LEU A 234 0.41 -0.82 2.87
N LEU A 235 1.27 -1.81 3.10
CA LEU A 235 2.02 -1.93 4.35
C LEU A 235 3.00 -0.77 4.53
N LEU A 236 3.72 -0.37 3.48
CA LEU A 236 4.60 0.81 3.47
C LEU A 236 3.83 2.09 3.79
N HIS A 237 2.67 2.28 3.18
CA HIS A 237 1.78 3.41 3.48
C HIS A 237 1.38 3.40 4.96
N ALA A 238 0.83 2.30 5.44
CA ALA A 238 0.38 2.16 6.83
C ALA A 238 1.54 2.42 7.80
N THR A 239 2.71 1.84 7.55
CA THR A 239 3.91 2.03 8.37
C THR A 239 4.31 3.51 8.42
N SER A 240 4.45 4.16 7.26
CA SER A 240 4.81 5.58 7.17
C SER A 240 3.81 6.47 7.90
N PHE A 241 2.52 6.13 7.79
CA PHE A 241 1.45 6.85 8.44
C PHE A 241 1.46 6.73 9.97
N PHE A 242 1.65 5.52 10.49
CA PHE A 242 1.76 5.32 11.94
C PHE A 242 3.01 6.01 12.51
N LEU A 243 4.12 6.00 11.78
CA LEU A 243 5.33 6.73 12.17
C LEU A 243 5.10 8.25 12.20
N TRP A 244 4.40 8.78 11.21
CA TRP A 244 3.97 10.19 11.21
C TRP A 244 3.08 10.51 12.42
N GLY A 245 2.09 9.66 12.71
CA GLY A 245 1.21 9.83 13.89
C GLY A 245 1.97 9.77 15.22
N ALA A 246 2.91 8.84 15.36
CA ALA A 246 3.78 8.75 16.53
C ALA A 246 4.66 10.01 16.70
N GLY A 247 5.07 10.64 15.60
CA GLY A 247 5.81 11.91 15.59
C GLY A 247 5.02 13.07 16.18
N ILE A 248 3.72 13.12 15.90
CA ILE A 248 2.82 14.11 16.52
C ILE A 248 2.74 13.88 18.03
N GLY A 249 2.52 12.64 18.48
CA GLY A 249 2.40 12.33 19.91
C GLY A 249 3.66 12.66 20.70
N LEU A 250 4.83 12.28 20.17
CA LEU A 250 6.11 12.65 20.78
C LEU A 250 6.36 14.17 20.72
N GLY A 251 5.99 14.82 19.61
CA GLY A 251 6.07 16.26 19.45
C GLY A 251 5.24 17.03 20.48
N GLU A 252 4.08 16.51 20.87
CA GLU A 252 3.24 17.07 21.94
C GLU A 252 3.88 16.93 23.31
N GLN A 253 4.48 15.78 23.63
CA GLN A 253 5.24 15.59 24.88
C GLN A 253 6.46 16.50 24.96
N LEU A 254 7.18 16.65 23.85
CA LEU A 254 8.30 17.58 23.75
C LEU A 254 7.85 19.03 23.94
N ALA A 255 6.73 19.42 23.32
CA ALA A 255 6.16 20.77 23.47
C ALA A 255 5.68 21.05 24.90
N SER A 256 5.05 20.08 25.57
CA SER A 256 4.60 20.25 26.96
C SER A 256 5.74 20.30 27.96
N THR A 257 6.84 19.58 27.68
CA THR A 257 8.01 19.50 28.56
C THR A 257 8.95 20.70 28.39
N PHE A 258 9.25 21.10 27.16
CA PHE A 258 10.24 22.14 26.84
C PHE A 258 9.64 23.45 26.35
N GLY A 259 8.30 23.51 26.22
CA GLY A 259 7.61 24.64 25.62
C GLY A 259 7.65 24.64 24.09
N GLY A 260 6.85 25.53 23.50
CA GLY A 260 6.78 25.74 22.05
C GLY A 260 5.52 25.18 21.38
N PRO A 261 5.42 25.30 20.05
CA PRO A 261 4.23 24.88 19.31
C PRO A 261 4.03 23.36 19.35
N ILE A 262 2.79 22.87 19.38
CA ILE A 262 2.50 21.43 19.29
C ILE A 262 2.79 20.94 17.86
N GLY A 263 3.41 19.78 17.73
CA GLY A 263 3.70 19.14 16.45
C GLY A 263 5.15 18.69 16.27
N ASP A 264 5.42 18.13 15.09
CA ASP A 264 6.74 17.64 14.73
C ASP A 264 7.67 18.80 14.37
N ALA A 265 8.86 18.86 14.98
CA ALA A 265 9.83 19.92 14.71
C ALA A 265 10.71 19.60 13.49
N SER A 266 10.75 18.33 13.06
CA SER A 266 11.60 17.88 11.97
C SER A 266 10.82 17.72 10.65
N PRO A 267 11.38 18.18 9.51
CA PRO A 267 10.73 18.08 8.20
C PRO A 267 10.61 16.64 7.69
N VAL A 268 11.30 15.69 8.31
CA VAL A 268 11.28 14.28 7.93
C VAL A 268 9.89 13.66 8.12
N ALA A 269 9.09 14.16 9.06
CA ALA A 269 7.71 13.72 9.25
C ALA A 269 6.85 13.94 7.99
N SER A 270 6.96 15.12 7.39
CA SER A 270 6.26 15.46 6.15
C SER A 270 6.73 14.60 4.98
N LEU A 271 8.04 14.31 4.91
CA LEU A 271 8.57 13.40 3.89
C LEU A 271 8.03 11.98 4.06
N LEU A 272 7.95 11.46 5.29
CA LEU A 272 7.35 10.14 5.57
C LEU A 272 5.87 10.09 5.16
N ALA A 273 5.10 11.14 5.44
CA ALA A 273 3.71 11.24 5.01
C ALA A 273 3.57 11.20 3.49
N LEU A 274 4.41 11.95 2.76
CA LEU A 274 4.43 11.96 1.29
C LEU A 274 4.85 10.60 0.70
N VAL A 275 5.88 9.96 1.26
CA VAL A 275 6.30 8.61 0.86
C VAL A 275 5.16 7.62 1.05
N GLY A 276 4.51 7.65 2.22
CA GLY A 276 3.35 6.81 2.49
C GLY A 276 2.23 7.04 1.48
N ALA A 277 1.89 8.29 1.19
CA ALA A 277 0.85 8.63 0.21
C ALA A 277 1.20 8.18 -1.21
N ALA A 278 2.45 8.32 -1.62
CA ALA A 278 2.94 7.82 -2.89
C ALA A 278 2.84 6.29 -2.98
N CYS A 279 3.15 5.56 -1.90
CA CYS A 279 2.96 4.11 -1.83
C CYS A 279 1.49 3.73 -1.97
N LEU A 280 0.58 4.42 -1.26
CA LEU A 280 -0.86 4.19 -1.41
C LEU A 280 -1.31 4.44 -2.85
N ALA A 281 -0.98 5.59 -3.42
CA ALA A 281 -1.29 5.92 -4.82
C ALA A 281 -0.71 4.89 -5.80
N GLY A 282 0.50 4.38 -5.55
CA GLY A 282 1.06 3.25 -6.30
C GLY A 282 0.20 1.99 -6.21
N ALA A 283 -0.27 1.63 -5.01
CA ALA A 283 -1.16 0.49 -4.81
C ALA A 283 -2.53 0.68 -5.50
N ILE A 284 -3.04 1.92 -5.53
CA ILE A 284 -4.24 2.31 -6.28
C ILE A 284 -4.02 2.08 -7.78
N LEU A 285 -2.95 2.65 -8.34
CA LEU A 285 -2.64 2.59 -9.76
C LEU A 285 -2.29 1.17 -10.23
N MET A 286 -1.72 0.34 -9.37
CA MET A 286 -1.47 -1.08 -9.67
C MET A 286 -2.75 -1.87 -9.97
N GLN A 287 -3.92 -1.38 -9.57
CA GLN A 287 -5.20 -1.97 -9.97
C GLN A 287 -5.54 -1.75 -11.46
N LEU A 288 -4.91 -0.75 -12.09
CA LEU A 288 -5.11 -0.43 -13.51
C LEU A 288 -4.36 -1.36 -14.46
N LEU A 289 -3.31 -2.04 -13.97
CA LEU A 289 -2.50 -2.88 -14.84
C LEU A 289 -3.39 -3.98 -15.45
N PRO A 290 -3.39 -4.15 -16.78
CA PRO A 290 -4.11 -5.24 -17.42
C PRO A 290 -3.62 -6.58 -16.86
N ALA A 291 -4.53 -7.55 -16.71
CA ALA A 291 -4.09 -8.94 -16.58
C ALA A 291 -3.27 -9.27 -17.85
N ALA A 292 -2.17 -10.00 -17.70
CA ALA A 292 -1.42 -10.47 -18.86
C ALA A 292 -2.42 -11.21 -19.76
N PRO A 293 -2.39 -11.01 -21.09
CA PRO A 293 -3.17 -11.86 -21.98
C PRO A 293 -2.83 -13.31 -21.61
N ALA A 294 -3.86 -14.11 -21.33
CA ALA A 294 -3.66 -15.55 -21.26
C ALA A 294 -2.93 -15.90 -22.56
N VAL A 295 -1.72 -16.46 -22.43
CA VAL A 295 -1.04 -17.02 -23.60
C VAL A 295 -2.01 -18.12 -24.03
N ASP A 296 -2.75 -17.86 -25.10
CA ASP A 296 -3.79 -18.78 -25.53
C ASP A 296 -3.07 -20.10 -25.85
N ASP A 297 -3.38 -21.14 -25.07
CA ASP A 297 -3.00 -22.54 -25.32
C ASP A 297 -3.50 -23.04 -26.71
N GLU A 298 -4.08 -22.16 -27.53
CA GLU A 298 -4.40 -22.39 -28.94
C GLU A 298 -3.14 -22.69 -29.78
N ALA A 299 -1.95 -22.23 -29.38
CA ALA A 299 -0.71 -22.64 -30.05
C ALA A 299 -0.41 -24.14 -29.82
N ASP A 300 -0.66 -24.66 -28.61
CA ASP A 300 -0.47 -26.07 -28.28
C ASP A 300 -1.62 -26.95 -28.80
N ALA A 301 -2.84 -26.40 -28.92
CA ALA A 301 -3.98 -27.09 -29.53
C ALA A 301 -3.84 -27.19 -31.06
N ALA A 302 -3.27 -26.18 -31.72
CA ALA A 302 -2.98 -26.23 -33.16
C ALA A 302 -1.85 -27.21 -33.50
N GLU A 303 -0.89 -27.42 -32.58
CA GLU A 303 0.20 -28.39 -32.74
C GLU A 303 -0.27 -29.84 -32.47
N GLN A 304 -1.31 -30.03 -31.63
CA GLN A 304 -1.92 -31.35 -31.41
C GLN A 304 -2.90 -31.79 -32.54
N ASP A 305 -3.53 -30.85 -33.25
CA ASP A 305 -4.44 -31.15 -34.36
C ASP A 305 -3.69 -31.48 -35.67
N TRP A 306 -2.43 -31.06 -35.81
CA TRP A 306 -1.61 -31.32 -37.01
C TRP A 306 -0.87 -32.66 -37.01
N GLY A 307 -0.97 -33.46 -35.94
CA GLY A 307 -0.28 -34.75 -35.80
C GLY A 307 -1.14 -36.01 -36.00
N GLY A 308 -2.42 -35.87 -36.39
CA GLY A 308 -3.41 -36.94 -36.34
C GLY A 308 -3.69 -37.74 -37.63
N GLU A 309 -3.14 -37.36 -38.79
CA GLU A 309 -3.43 -38.00 -40.08
C GLU A 309 -2.15 -38.44 -40.80
N GLU A 310 -1.45 -39.43 -40.24
CA GLU A 310 -0.69 -40.39 -41.05
C GLU A 310 -1.32 -41.77 -40.88
N ASP A 311 -2.43 -41.98 -41.59
CA ASP A 311 -2.95 -43.29 -41.96
C ASP A 311 -1.91 -44.01 -42.85
N GLY A 312 -1.00 -44.74 -42.22
CA GLY A 312 -0.15 -45.71 -42.88
C GLY A 312 -0.75 -47.13 -42.78
N PRO A 313 -1.11 -47.81 -43.89
CA PRO A 313 -1.46 -49.22 -43.85
C PRO A 313 -0.19 -50.06 -43.73
N SER A 314 0.12 -50.61 -42.55
CA SER A 314 1.12 -51.67 -42.41
C SER A 314 0.71 -52.63 -41.29
N ALA A 315 0.07 -53.74 -41.68
CA ALA A 315 0.71 -55.03 -41.89
C ALA A 315 0.84 -55.83 -40.58
N SER A 316 -0.13 -56.72 -40.42
CA SER A 316 -0.07 -57.92 -39.59
C SER A 316 1.27 -58.64 -39.78
N GLY A 317 2.10 -58.63 -38.74
CA GLY A 317 3.30 -59.43 -38.64
C GLY A 317 3.31 -60.19 -37.32
N ASP A 318 2.69 -61.36 -37.32
CA ASP A 318 2.97 -62.43 -36.35
C ASP A 318 4.48 -62.72 -36.33
N GLY A 319 5.09 -62.79 -35.15
CA GLY A 319 6.52 -63.08 -35.10
C GLY A 319 7.14 -63.11 -33.71
N HIS A 320 6.91 -64.21 -33.01
CA HIS A 320 7.82 -64.90 -32.09
C HIS A 320 8.50 -64.14 -30.93
N GLY A 321 8.17 -64.60 -29.72
CA GLY A 321 8.88 -64.24 -28.49
C GLY A 321 10.32 -64.76 -28.41
N VAL A 322 11.09 -64.08 -27.57
CA VAL A 322 12.28 -64.61 -26.91
C VAL A 322 12.27 -64.09 -25.46
N PRO A 323 12.28 -64.98 -24.44
CA PRO A 323 12.63 -64.64 -23.07
C PRO A 323 14.14 -64.83 -22.88
N VAL A 324 14.81 -64.00 -22.06
CA VAL A 324 16.14 -64.16 -21.39
C VAL A 324 16.62 -62.74 -21.00
N ALA A 325 17.20 -62.38 -19.87
CA ALA A 325 17.44 -62.89 -18.51
C ALA A 325 18.12 -61.70 -17.73
N PRO A 326 18.36 -61.80 -16.40
CA PRO A 326 18.48 -60.64 -15.50
C PRO A 326 19.92 -60.24 -15.11
N ALA A 327 19.98 -59.11 -14.39
CA ALA A 327 20.94 -58.72 -13.34
C ALA A 327 22.41 -58.41 -13.68
N SER A 328 22.85 -57.21 -13.28
CA SER A 328 24.14 -57.07 -12.61
C SER A 328 24.05 -56.02 -11.50
N VAL A 329 24.26 -56.52 -10.27
CA VAL A 329 24.62 -55.78 -9.07
C VAL A 329 26.14 -55.59 -9.09
N THR A 330 26.64 -54.49 -8.53
CA THR A 330 27.87 -54.31 -7.69
C THR A 330 28.63 -53.03 -8.05
N PRO A 331 29.49 -52.49 -7.16
CA PRO A 331 29.53 -52.57 -5.69
C PRO A 331 29.20 -51.24 -5.00
#